data_AF-S3N0Y3-F1
#
_entry.id   AF-S3N0Y3-F1
#
_cell.length_a   1.000
_cell.length_b   1.000
_cell.length_c   1.000
_cell.angle_alpha   90.00
_cell.angle_beta   90.00
_cell.angle_gamma   90.00
#
_symmetry.space_group_name_H-M   'P 1'
#
loop_
_entity.id
_entity.type
_entity.pdbx_description
1 polymer ?
#
loop_
_entity_poly.entity_id
_entity_poly.type
_entity_poly.pdbx_seq_one_letter_code
_entity_poly.pdbx_strand_id
1 'polypeptide(L)'
;MNVEDSKLQNDFNQVKSKLLTNLNALLSKDKEVFSIGRADNFNTYVSDVITKIKDDFNEPQDQSFLESINEEVGIINAKLDKIITNEREKTVKESGIALLTDYVKKLNYELLDYSELQLKFSKLTFSAISASLNEVKDELTKFKRLRNIADNARTENIYNNAVDRYRILEADYRQYFYWGVSILVTLSFMLLITKPYLPFEPIEFWILKGSTLLVGITLLSYFLKQSTHYQKLADQNYQIQVELQAYPSFMDSVPTAEAAVIRKELALKYFGKEIDGSPHKEMSNLMSDQMKNSTELVKAATNILKKQ
;
A
#
# COMPACT_ATOMS: atom_id res chain seq x y z
N MET A 1 10.67 -23.40 8.00
CA MET A 1 10.60 -24.58 7.12
C MET A 1 9.33 -25.30 7.48
N ASN A 2 8.39 -25.44 6.54
CA ASN A 2 7.07 -25.96 6.82
C ASN A 2 7.17 -27.46 7.19
N VAL A 3 6.27 -27.99 8.02
CA VAL A 3 6.31 -29.41 8.44
C VAL A 3 6.24 -30.34 7.21
N GLU A 4 5.57 -29.88 6.16
CA GLU A 4 5.41 -30.58 4.89
C GLU A 4 6.72 -30.64 4.07
N ASP A 5 7.48 -29.53 4.00
CA ASP A 5 8.77 -29.47 3.30
C ASP A 5 9.80 -30.42 3.93
N SER A 6 9.79 -30.51 5.27
CA SER A 6 10.68 -31.40 6.03
C SER A 6 10.39 -32.88 5.74
N LYS A 7 9.12 -33.24 5.60
CA LYS A 7 8.72 -34.61 5.28
C LYS A 7 9.17 -34.99 3.87
N LEU A 8 8.93 -34.12 2.87
CA LEU A 8 9.32 -34.36 1.48
C LEU A 8 10.83 -34.57 1.34
N GLN A 9 11.63 -33.75 2.03
CA GLN A 9 13.09 -33.88 2.01
C GLN A 9 13.56 -35.22 2.62
N ASN A 10 12.92 -35.68 3.69
CA ASN A 10 13.27 -36.95 4.32
C ASN A 10 12.93 -38.15 3.42
N ASP A 11 11.75 -38.14 2.80
CA ASP A 11 11.31 -39.21 1.88
C ASP A 11 12.26 -39.29 0.66
N PHE A 12 12.63 -38.14 0.09
CA PHE A 12 13.63 -38.04 -0.98
C PHE A 12 14.99 -38.63 -0.58
N ASN A 13 15.53 -38.23 0.58
CA ASN A 13 16.82 -38.72 1.06
C ASN A 13 16.80 -40.24 1.29
N GLN A 14 15.67 -40.79 1.72
CA GLN A 14 15.48 -42.23 1.88
C GLN A 14 15.53 -42.97 0.53
N VAL A 15 14.85 -42.45 -0.50
CA VAL A 15 14.89 -43.02 -1.85
C VAL A 15 16.31 -42.95 -2.42
N LYS A 16 16.95 -41.79 -2.38
CA LYS A 16 18.31 -41.57 -2.90
C LYS A 16 19.32 -42.50 -2.23
N SER A 17 19.28 -42.62 -0.90
CA SER A 17 20.19 -43.50 -0.16
C SER A 17 19.95 -44.99 -0.48
N LYS A 18 18.70 -45.42 -0.62
CA LYS A 18 18.36 -46.79 -1.03
C LYS A 18 18.88 -47.12 -2.43
N LEU A 19 18.69 -46.22 -3.39
CA LEU A 19 19.19 -46.36 -4.75
C LEU A 19 20.72 -46.46 -4.79
N LEU A 20 21.41 -45.56 -4.09
CA LEU A 20 22.87 -45.59 -3.98
C LEU A 20 23.36 -46.90 -3.33
N THR A 21 22.65 -47.41 -2.32
CA THR A 21 22.98 -48.70 -1.70
C THR A 21 22.87 -49.85 -2.70
N ASN A 22 21.80 -49.88 -3.50
CA ASN A 22 21.60 -50.91 -4.53
C ASN A 22 22.66 -50.85 -5.64
N LEU A 23 23.02 -49.65 -6.10
CA LEU A 23 24.08 -49.47 -7.10
C LEU A 23 25.47 -49.87 -6.57
N ASN A 24 25.79 -49.52 -5.32
CA ASN A 24 27.04 -49.96 -4.68
C ASN A 24 27.06 -51.49 -4.49
N ALA A 25 25.91 -52.12 -4.21
CA ALA A 25 25.81 -53.57 -4.14
C ALA A 25 26.15 -54.23 -5.49
N LEU A 26 25.73 -53.64 -6.63
CA LEU A 26 26.12 -54.12 -7.96
C LEU A 26 27.64 -54.10 -8.16
N LEU A 27 28.32 -53.02 -7.76
CA LEU A 27 29.79 -52.92 -7.81
C LEU A 27 30.48 -53.93 -6.90
N SER A 28 29.88 -54.29 -5.77
CA SER A 28 30.48 -55.25 -4.84
C SER A 28 30.46 -56.70 -5.34
N LYS A 29 29.47 -57.06 -6.18
CA LYS A 29 29.33 -58.38 -6.81
C LYS A 29 30.37 -58.63 -7.92
N ASP A 30 31.13 -57.60 -8.26
CA ASP A 30 32.16 -57.61 -9.30
C ASP A 30 33.19 -58.74 -9.12
N LYS A 31 33.70 -58.92 -7.89
CA LYS A 31 34.79 -59.86 -7.62
C LYS A 31 34.46 -61.33 -7.89
N GLU A 32 33.19 -61.72 -7.86
CA GLU A 32 32.77 -63.12 -8.07
C GLU A 32 32.47 -63.46 -9.54
N VAL A 33 32.15 -62.45 -10.36
CA VAL A 33 31.54 -62.67 -11.69
C VAL A 33 32.49 -62.32 -12.84
N PHE A 34 33.47 -61.45 -12.58
CA PHE A 34 34.11 -60.66 -13.62
C PHE A 34 35.59 -60.94 -13.87
N SER A 35 36.11 -62.09 -13.42
CA SER A 35 37.39 -62.64 -13.90
C SER A 35 37.39 -63.00 -15.40
N ILE A 36 36.29 -62.72 -16.10
CA ILE A 36 36.01 -63.03 -17.50
C ILE A 36 36.00 -61.73 -18.33
N GLY A 37 37.17 -61.10 -18.50
CA GLY A 37 37.59 -60.28 -19.67
C GLY A 37 36.77 -59.08 -20.19
N ARG A 38 35.58 -58.73 -19.69
CA ARG A 38 34.75 -57.61 -20.20
C ARG A 38 34.04 -56.79 -19.11
N ALA A 39 34.52 -56.89 -17.88
CA ALA A 39 33.94 -56.28 -16.68
C ALA A 39 34.08 -54.77 -16.57
N ASP A 40 35.21 -54.25 -17.06
CA ASP A 40 35.66 -52.91 -16.73
C ASP A 40 34.63 -51.85 -17.17
N ASN A 41 33.99 -52.05 -18.34
CA ASN A 41 32.98 -51.16 -18.87
C ASN A 41 31.70 -51.12 -18.01
N PHE A 42 31.28 -52.25 -17.42
CA PHE A 42 30.09 -52.30 -16.57
C PHE A 42 30.29 -51.46 -15.31
N ASN A 43 31.41 -51.67 -14.62
CA ASN A 43 31.72 -50.93 -13.40
C ASN A 43 31.92 -49.44 -13.66
N THR A 44 32.53 -49.07 -14.78
CA THR A 44 32.62 -47.66 -15.19
C THR A 44 31.22 -47.06 -15.32
N TYR A 45 30.31 -47.69 -16.05
CA TYR A 45 28.96 -47.14 -16.21
C TYR A 45 28.16 -47.09 -14.91
N VAL A 46 28.26 -48.11 -14.04
CA VAL A 46 27.61 -48.06 -12.71
C VAL A 46 28.20 -46.94 -11.85
N SER A 47 29.53 -46.74 -11.90
CA SER A 47 30.20 -45.66 -11.15
C SER A 47 29.79 -44.28 -11.67
N ASP A 48 29.64 -44.12 -12.99
CA ASP A 48 29.16 -42.88 -13.60
C ASP A 48 27.73 -42.57 -13.15
N VAL A 49 26.86 -43.59 -13.13
CA VAL A 49 25.47 -43.47 -12.64
C VAL A 49 25.45 -43.05 -11.16
N ILE A 50 26.28 -43.66 -10.31
CA ILE A 50 26.40 -43.28 -8.90
C ILE A 50 26.84 -41.82 -8.75
N THR A 51 27.84 -41.41 -9.52
CA THR A 51 28.40 -40.06 -9.46
C THR A 51 27.33 -39.03 -9.85
N LYS A 52 26.62 -39.27 -10.96
CA LYS A 52 25.52 -38.39 -11.39
C LYS A 52 24.40 -38.29 -10.38
N ILE A 53 23.93 -39.42 -9.82
CA ILE A 53 22.88 -39.39 -8.80
C ILE A 53 23.31 -38.58 -7.58
N LYS A 54 24.59 -38.64 -7.19
CA LYS A 54 25.11 -37.83 -6.08
C LYS A 54 25.12 -36.35 -6.42
N ASP A 55 25.65 -36.01 -7.59
CA ASP A 55 26.01 -34.64 -7.94
C ASP A 55 24.81 -33.84 -8.48
N ASP A 56 23.99 -34.44 -9.35
CA ASP A 56 22.96 -33.72 -10.10
C ASP A 56 21.58 -33.75 -9.42
N PHE A 57 21.29 -34.79 -8.63
CA PHE A 57 19.95 -35.04 -8.09
C PHE A 57 19.89 -34.72 -6.60
N ASN A 58 19.66 -33.47 -6.24
CA ASN A 58 19.65 -33.00 -4.85
C ASN A 58 18.29 -32.45 -4.39
N GLU A 59 17.33 -32.37 -5.30
CA GLU A 59 16.06 -31.72 -5.04
C GLU A 59 14.94 -32.75 -4.82
N PRO A 60 14.02 -32.53 -3.86
CA PRO A 60 12.93 -33.47 -3.58
C PRO A 60 12.03 -33.80 -4.78
N GLN A 61 11.92 -32.87 -5.74
CA GLN A 61 11.15 -33.04 -6.98
C GLN A 61 11.68 -34.17 -7.89
N ASP A 62 12.91 -34.62 -7.68
CA ASP A 62 13.52 -35.70 -8.46
C ASP A 62 13.12 -37.10 -7.95
N GLN A 63 12.42 -37.18 -6.81
CA GLN A 63 12.13 -38.44 -6.11
C GLN A 63 11.48 -39.48 -7.02
N SER A 64 10.41 -39.14 -7.75
CA SER A 64 9.70 -40.10 -8.60
C SER A 64 10.56 -40.65 -9.73
N PHE A 65 11.48 -39.83 -10.25
CA PHE A 65 12.44 -40.29 -11.25
C PHE A 65 13.46 -41.24 -10.63
N LEU A 66 14.03 -40.89 -9.46
CA LEU A 66 14.95 -41.78 -8.73
C LEU A 66 14.29 -43.11 -8.31
N GLU A 67 12.99 -43.11 -7.99
CA GLU A 67 12.22 -44.33 -7.73
C GLU A 67 12.17 -45.24 -8.97
N SER A 68 11.90 -44.67 -10.16
CA SER A 68 11.92 -45.40 -11.44
C SER A 68 13.30 -46.00 -11.73
N ILE A 69 14.36 -45.21 -11.55
CA ILE A 69 15.75 -45.70 -11.72
C ILE A 69 16.05 -46.83 -10.72
N ASN A 70 15.57 -46.72 -9.49
CA ASN A 70 15.76 -47.75 -8.47
C ASN A 70 15.03 -49.06 -8.82
N GLU A 71 13.86 -49.00 -9.44
CA GLU A 71 13.17 -50.19 -9.96
C GLU A 71 13.99 -50.86 -11.06
N GLU A 72 14.51 -50.09 -12.03
CA GLU A 72 15.37 -50.62 -13.10
C GLU A 72 16.66 -51.25 -12.58
N VAL A 73 17.32 -50.61 -11.61
CA VAL A 73 18.49 -51.16 -10.91
C VAL A 73 18.14 -52.48 -10.21
N GLY A 74 16.94 -52.59 -9.63
CA GLY A 74 16.44 -53.84 -9.06
C GLY A 74 16.34 -54.98 -10.09
N ILE A 75 15.84 -54.67 -11.30
CA ILE A 75 15.77 -55.63 -12.42
C ILE A 75 17.17 -56.06 -12.85
N ILE A 76 18.11 -55.12 -12.96
CA ILE A 76 19.52 -55.40 -13.30
C ILE A 76 20.15 -56.32 -12.26
N ASN A 77 19.93 -56.04 -10.97
CA ASN A 77 20.46 -56.85 -9.88
C ASN A 77 19.93 -58.29 -9.91
N ALA A 78 18.62 -58.47 -10.12
CA ALA A 78 18.00 -59.80 -10.24
C ALA A 78 18.49 -60.58 -11.47
N LYS A 79 18.73 -59.88 -12.60
CA LYS A 79 19.33 -60.49 -13.80
C LYS A 79 20.79 -60.88 -13.57
N LEU A 80 21.55 -60.03 -12.88
CA LEU A 80 22.93 -60.32 -12.50
C LEU A 80 22.99 -61.57 -11.64
N ASP A 81 22.19 -61.67 -10.58
CA ASP A 81 22.14 -62.84 -9.69
C ASP A 81 21.86 -64.16 -10.43
N LYS A 82 20.97 -64.13 -11.43
CA LYS A 82 20.72 -65.28 -12.31
C LYS A 82 21.93 -65.67 -13.15
N ILE A 83 22.77 -64.72 -13.54
CA ILE A 83 24.01 -65.00 -14.28
C ILE A 83 25.07 -65.59 -13.35
N ILE A 84 25.18 -65.09 -12.11
CA ILE A 84 26.14 -65.60 -11.11
C ILE A 84 25.83 -67.06 -10.78
N THR A 85 24.57 -67.35 -10.45
CA THR A 85 24.10 -68.66 -9.96
C THR A 85 24.03 -69.75 -11.03
N ASN A 86 24.10 -69.39 -12.31
CA ASN A 86 23.99 -70.36 -13.40
C ASN A 86 25.36 -70.99 -13.72
N GLU A 87 25.48 -72.31 -13.60
CA GLU A 87 26.73 -73.07 -13.87
C GLU A 87 27.04 -73.26 -15.36
N ARG A 88 26.27 -72.64 -16.26
CA ARG A 88 26.45 -72.74 -17.72
C ARG A 88 27.82 -72.22 -18.20
N GLU A 89 28.21 -72.70 -19.40
CA GLU A 89 29.44 -72.34 -20.12
C GLU A 89 29.77 -70.84 -20.08
N LYS A 90 31.07 -70.55 -19.98
CA LYS A 90 31.68 -69.21 -19.93
C LYS A 90 31.10 -68.21 -20.96
N THR A 91 30.81 -68.69 -22.17
CA THR A 91 30.24 -67.91 -23.29
C THR A 91 28.84 -67.34 -22.99
N VAL A 92 28.00 -68.08 -22.25
CA VAL A 92 26.65 -67.63 -21.86
C VAL A 92 26.74 -66.52 -20.83
N LYS A 93 27.70 -66.60 -19.89
CA LYS A 93 27.95 -65.55 -18.89
C LYS A 93 28.45 -64.26 -19.56
N GLU A 94 29.37 -64.36 -20.50
CA GLU A 94 29.87 -63.21 -21.27
C GLU A 94 28.75 -62.47 -22.04
N SER A 95 27.85 -63.22 -22.69
CA SER A 95 26.72 -62.62 -23.40
C SER A 95 25.73 -61.94 -22.45
N GLY A 96 25.48 -62.52 -21.26
CA GLY A 96 24.60 -61.92 -20.25
C GLY A 96 25.17 -60.62 -19.68
N ILE A 97 26.48 -60.59 -19.41
CA ILE A 97 27.20 -59.40 -18.93
C ILE A 97 27.17 -58.29 -19.99
N ALA A 98 27.34 -58.62 -21.27
CA ALA A 98 27.26 -57.63 -22.35
C ALA A 98 25.88 -56.97 -22.42
N LEU A 99 24.80 -57.75 -22.28
CA LEU A 99 23.43 -57.22 -22.21
C LEU A 99 23.22 -56.33 -20.99
N LEU A 100 23.71 -56.72 -19.81
CA LEU A 100 23.62 -55.89 -18.60
C LEU A 100 24.40 -54.59 -18.74
N THR A 101 25.56 -54.63 -19.39
CA THR A 101 26.37 -53.43 -19.68
C THR A 101 25.59 -52.46 -20.55
N ASP A 102 24.88 -52.94 -21.56
CA ASP A 102 24.02 -52.12 -22.42
C ASP A 102 22.83 -51.51 -21.63
N TYR A 103 22.23 -52.27 -20.71
CA TYR A 103 21.18 -51.74 -19.82
C TYR A 103 21.69 -50.60 -18.92
N VAL A 104 22.84 -50.77 -18.25
CA VAL A 104 23.41 -49.72 -17.41
C VAL A 104 23.81 -48.50 -18.24
N LYS A 105 24.32 -48.72 -19.45
CA LYS A 105 24.64 -47.64 -20.39
C LYS A 105 23.39 -46.85 -20.78
N LYS A 106 22.28 -47.52 -21.06
CA LYS A 106 20.98 -46.89 -21.35
C LYS A 106 20.50 -46.03 -20.17
N LEU A 107 20.54 -46.57 -18.94
CA LEU A 107 20.24 -45.83 -17.72
C LEU A 107 21.09 -44.55 -17.58
N ASN A 108 22.39 -44.66 -17.86
CA ASN A 108 23.30 -43.51 -17.80
C ASN A 108 22.93 -42.42 -18.82
N TYR A 109 22.43 -42.79 -20.01
CA TYR A 109 21.92 -41.84 -20.99
C TYR A 109 20.60 -41.19 -20.57
N GLU A 110 19.68 -41.96 -20.00
CA GLU A 110 18.40 -41.42 -19.50
C GLU A 110 18.62 -40.42 -18.36
N LEU A 111 19.58 -40.70 -17.46
CA LEU A 111 20.00 -39.76 -16.41
C LEU A 111 20.54 -38.44 -17.00
N LEU A 112 21.34 -38.51 -18.06
CA LEU A 112 21.85 -37.30 -18.74
C LEU A 112 20.74 -36.49 -19.37
N ASP A 113 19.86 -37.16 -20.12
CA ASP A 113 18.78 -36.49 -20.84
C ASP A 113 17.82 -35.80 -19.86
N TYR A 114 17.51 -36.47 -18.74
CA TYR A 114 16.71 -35.88 -17.67
C TYR A 114 17.37 -34.63 -17.07
N SER A 115 18.65 -34.72 -16.68
CA SER A 115 19.40 -33.59 -16.10
C SER A 115 19.45 -32.40 -17.06
N GLU A 116 19.72 -32.64 -18.34
CA GLU A 116 19.74 -31.59 -19.36
C GLU A 116 18.36 -30.97 -19.57
N LEU A 117 17.30 -31.78 -19.60
CA LEU A 117 15.93 -31.32 -19.73
C LEU A 117 15.51 -30.47 -18.53
N GLN A 118 15.85 -30.88 -17.31
CA GLN A 118 15.56 -30.15 -16.08
C GLN A 118 16.24 -28.77 -16.10
N LEU A 119 17.53 -28.70 -16.49
CA LEU A 119 18.26 -27.45 -16.62
C LEU A 119 17.63 -26.52 -17.66
N LYS A 120 17.27 -27.03 -18.84
CA LYS A 120 16.60 -26.25 -19.90
C LYS A 120 15.25 -25.75 -19.43
N PHE A 121 14.46 -26.61 -18.81
CA PHE A 121 13.13 -26.27 -18.30
C PHE A 121 13.24 -25.19 -17.23
N SER A 122 14.13 -25.35 -16.25
CA SER A 122 14.40 -24.37 -15.19
C SER A 122 14.81 -23.01 -15.77
N LYS A 123 15.73 -23.00 -16.74
CA LYS A 123 16.16 -21.75 -17.40
C LYS A 123 15.01 -21.05 -18.13
N LEU A 124 14.20 -21.79 -18.88
CA LEU A 124 13.09 -21.22 -19.65
C LEU A 124 11.95 -20.72 -18.74
N THR A 125 11.55 -21.53 -17.76
CA THR A 125 10.52 -21.13 -16.79
C THR A 125 10.98 -19.97 -15.93
N PHE A 126 12.20 -20.00 -15.39
CA PHE A 126 12.71 -18.89 -14.60
C PHE A 126 12.77 -17.59 -15.40
N SER A 127 13.22 -17.64 -16.66
CA SER A 127 13.23 -16.47 -17.54
C SER A 127 11.83 -15.93 -17.82
N ALA A 128 10.89 -16.80 -18.18
CA ALA A 128 9.52 -16.40 -18.49
C ALA A 128 8.79 -15.85 -17.27
N ILE A 129 8.88 -16.56 -16.14
CA ILE A 129 8.27 -16.16 -14.87
C ILE A 129 8.89 -14.85 -14.38
N SER A 130 10.21 -14.70 -14.42
CA SER A 130 10.88 -13.46 -14.00
C SER A 130 10.46 -12.26 -14.85
N ALA A 131 10.29 -12.44 -16.17
CA ALA A 131 9.79 -11.40 -17.05
C ALA A 131 8.35 -11.00 -16.68
N SER A 132 7.43 -11.96 -16.55
CA SER A 132 6.05 -11.69 -16.12
C SER A 132 5.98 -11.06 -14.72
N LEU A 133 6.83 -11.49 -13.79
CA LEU A 133 6.85 -10.97 -12.42
C LEU A 133 7.33 -9.51 -12.40
N ASN A 134 8.33 -9.16 -13.23
CA ASN A 134 8.77 -7.78 -13.39
C ASN A 134 7.68 -6.90 -14.02
N GLU A 135 6.94 -7.40 -15.00
CA GLU A 135 5.80 -6.69 -15.60
C GLU A 135 4.68 -6.45 -14.59
N VAL A 136 4.26 -7.49 -13.85
CA VAL A 136 3.27 -7.38 -12.78
C VAL A 136 3.73 -6.40 -11.69
N LYS A 137 5.02 -6.41 -11.35
CA LYS A 137 5.58 -5.46 -10.37
C LYS A 137 5.51 -4.02 -10.88
N ASP A 138 5.85 -3.79 -12.15
CA ASP A 138 5.74 -2.46 -12.77
C ASP A 138 4.29 -1.99 -12.83
N GLU A 139 3.37 -2.84 -13.28
CA GLU A 139 1.94 -2.54 -13.33
C GLU A 139 1.36 -2.25 -11.94
N LEU A 140 1.74 -3.02 -10.92
CA LEU A 140 1.34 -2.77 -9.53
C LEU A 140 1.84 -1.41 -9.02
N THR A 141 3.06 -1.00 -9.39
CA THR A 141 3.58 0.33 -9.01
C THR A 141 2.80 1.45 -9.70
N LYS A 142 2.46 1.29 -10.99
CA LYS A 142 1.61 2.24 -11.73
C LYS A 142 0.21 2.31 -11.13
N PHE A 143 -0.39 1.17 -10.81
CA PHE A 143 -1.71 1.10 -10.16
C PHE A 143 -1.72 1.81 -8.81
N LYS A 144 -0.70 1.60 -7.97
CA LYS A 144 -0.56 2.32 -6.70
C LYS A 144 -0.49 3.84 -6.88
N ARG A 145 0.27 4.31 -7.89
CA ARG A 145 0.34 5.74 -8.23
C ARG A 145 -1.02 6.29 -8.67
N LEU A 146 -1.69 5.61 -9.60
CA LEU A 146 -3.00 6.01 -10.10
C LEU A 146 -4.05 6.04 -8.99
N ARG A 147 -4.07 5.03 -8.12
CA ARG A 147 -4.95 4.98 -6.97
C ARG A 147 -4.70 6.16 -6.03
N ASN A 148 -3.44 6.47 -5.71
CA ASN A 148 -3.11 7.63 -4.88
C ASN A 148 -3.61 8.93 -5.51
N ILE A 149 -3.42 9.12 -6.83
CA ILE A 149 -3.92 10.30 -7.55
C ILE A 149 -5.45 10.38 -7.47
N ALA A 150 -6.16 9.27 -7.70
CA ALA A 150 -7.61 9.23 -7.66
C ALA A 150 -8.17 9.50 -6.25
N ASP A 151 -7.57 8.90 -5.22
CA ASP A 151 -7.96 9.11 -3.82
C ASP A 151 -7.73 10.58 -3.42
N ASN A 152 -6.64 11.20 -3.87
CA ASN A 152 -6.37 12.63 -3.63
C ASN A 152 -7.33 13.54 -4.39
N ALA A 153 -7.65 13.25 -5.65
CA ALA A 153 -8.60 14.03 -6.45
C ALA A 153 -10.00 14.05 -5.81
N ARG A 154 -10.44 12.93 -5.21
CA ARG A 154 -11.70 12.87 -4.47
C ARG A 154 -11.69 13.79 -3.25
N THR A 155 -10.58 13.79 -2.49
CA THR A 155 -10.42 14.67 -1.32
C THR A 155 -10.32 16.14 -1.74
N GLU A 156 -9.63 16.44 -2.83
CA GLU A 156 -9.50 17.80 -3.39
C GLU A 156 -10.88 18.39 -3.73
N ASN A 157 -11.76 17.60 -4.35
CA ASN A 157 -13.10 18.05 -4.70
C ASN A 157 -13.94 18.46 -3.47
N ILE A 158 -13.74 17.78 -2.33
CA ILE A 158 -14.43 18.14 -1.08
C ILE A 158 -14.03 19.54 -0.61
N TYR A 159 -12.72 19.84 -0.62
CA TYR A 159 -12.22 21.15 -0.21
C TYR A 159 -12.53 22.24 -1.25
N ASN A 160 -12.43 21.94 -2.54
CA ASN A 160 -12.85 22.85 -3.62
C ASN A 160 -14.31 23.31 -3.43
N ASN A 161 -15.22 22.36 -3.21
CA ASN A 161 -16.64 22.66 -2.99
C ASN A 161 -16.84 23.48 -1.69
N ALA A 162 -16.07 23.21 -0.64
CA ALA A 162 -16.11 24.00 0.58
C ALA A 162 -15.63 25.45 0.36
N VAL A 163 -14.53 25.64 -0.37
CA VAL A 163 -14.00 26.98 -0.73
C VAL A 163 -15.04 27.77 -1.52
N ASP A 164 -15.61 27.17 -2.56
CA ASP A 164 -16.62 27.83 -3.40
C ASP A 164 -17.84 28.24 -2.56
N ARG A 165 -18.35 27.35 -1.71
CA ARG A 165 -19.46 27.66 -0.80
C ARG A 165 -19.13 28.82 0.12
N TYR A 166 -17.97 28.81 0.79
CA TYR A 166 -17.63 29.88 1.73
C TYR A 166 -17.36 31.22 1.05
N ARG A 167 -16.80 31.23 -0.17
CA ARG A 167 -16.65 32.45 -0.97
C ARG A 167 -17.99 33.05 -1.40
N ILE A 168 -18.97 32.21 -1.76
CA ILE A 168 -20.34 32.67 -2.05
C ILE A 168 -20.94 33.31 -0.79
N LEU A 169 -20.85 32.65 0.37
CA LEU A 169 -21.34 33.22 1.62
C LEU A 169 -20.63 34.53 2.00
N GLU A 170 -19.31 34.61 1.85
CA GLU A 170 -18.55 35.85 2.06
C GLU A 170 -19.10 37.00 1.21
N ALA A 171 -19.34 36.73 -0.09
CA ALA A 171 -19.85 37.70 -1.04
C ALA A 171 -21.28 38.14 -0.68
N ASP A 172 -22.16 37.21 -0.31
CA ASP A 172 -23.53 37.50 0.11
C ASP A 172 -23.56 38.41 1.35
N TYR A 173 -22.77 38.09 2.39
CA TYR A 173 -22.70 38.93 3.59
C TYR A 173 -22.07 40.30 3.34
N ARG A 174 -21.10 40.39 2.41
CA ARG A 174 -20.55 41.68 1.98
C ARG A 174 -21.58 42.51 1.22
N GLN A 175 -22.41 41.86 0.40
CA GLN A 175 -23.53 42.52 -0.27
C GLN A 175 -24.58 43.00 0.74
N TYR A 176 -24.96 42.18 1.73
CA TYR A 176 -25.87 42.61 2.81
C TYR A 176 -25.31 43.79 3.60
N PHE A 177 -24.00 43.87 3.82
CA PHE A 177 -23.37 45.03 4.42
C PHE A 177 -23.60 46.31 3.59
N TYR A 178 -23.30 46.29 2.29
CA TYR A 178 -23.50 47.47 1.42
C TYR A 178 -24.97 47.88 1.34
N TRP A 179 -25.88 46.92 1.21
CA TRP A 179 -27.32 47.18 1.24
C TRP A 179 -27.77 47.76 2.57
N GLY A 180 -27.25 47.23 3.68
CA GLY A 180 -27.51 47.74 5.03
C GLY A 180 -27.06 49.19 5.19
N VAL A 181 -25.89 49.55 4.66
CA VAL A 181 -25.38 50.94 4.69
C VAL A 181 -26.33 51.85 3.89
N SER A 182 -26.70 51.46 2.67
CA SER A 182 -27.63 52.22 1.85
C SER A 182 -28.99 52.42 2.53
N ILE A 183 -29.55 51.36 3.14
CA ILE A 183 -30.83 51.44 3.87
C ILE A 183 -30.69 52.38 5.07
N LEU A 184 -29.62 52.27 5.84
CA LEU A 184 -29.40 53.09 7.04
C LEU A 184 -29.26 54.59 6.71
N VAL A 185 -28.52 54.92 5.65
CA VAL A 185 -28.38 56.29 5.16
C VAL A 185 -29.72 56.81 4.65
N THR A 186 -30.44 56.01 3.86
CA THR A 186 -31.75 56.37 3.33
C THR A 186 -32.78 56.59 4.44
N LEU A 187 -32.82 55.71 5.45
CA LEU A 187 -33.70 55.82 6.60
C LEU A 187 -33.36 57.05 7.46
N SER A 188 -32.06 57.32 7.66
CA SER A 188 -31.60 58.51 8.38
C SER A 188 -31.99 59.81 7.67
N PHE A 189 -31.94 59.82 6.34
CA PHE A 189 -32.35 60.96 5.52
C PHE A 189 -33.88 61.12 5.48
N MET A 190 -34.62 60.01 5.32
CA MET A 190 -36.08 60.01 5.40
C MET A 190 -36.60 60.55 6.73
N LEU A 191 -36.02 60.13 7.85
CA LEU A 191 -36.36 60.65 9.18
C LEU A 191 -36.14 62.16 9.31
N LEU A 192 -35.17 62.74 8.59
CA LEU A 192 -34.97 64.19 8.57
C LEU A 192 -36.06 64.93 7.79
N ILE A 193 -36.52 64.38 6.66
CA ILE A 193 -37.56 64.97 5.82
C ILE A 193 -38.95 64.85 6.47
N THR A 194 -39.22 63.73 7.15
CA THR A 194 -40.53 63.46 7.77
C THR A 194 -40.72 64.09 9.14
N LYS A 195 -39.65 64.62 9.75
CA LYS A 195 -39.69 65.36 11.02
C LYS A 195 -40.86 66.35 11.15
N PRO A 196 -41.12 67.28 10.20
CA PRO A 196 -42.23 68.24 10.31
C PRO A 196 -43.64 67.61 10.26
N TYR A 197 -43.76 66.36 9.81
CA TYR A 197 -45.04 65.66 9.67
C TYR A 197 -45.32 64.66 10.80
N LEU A 198 -44.33 64.42 11.68
CA LEU A 198 -44.45 63.49 12.79
C LEU A 198 -44.84 64.24 14.08
N PRO A 199 -45.84 63.78 14.84
CA PRO A 199 -46.30 64.41 16.07
C PRO A 199 -45.41 64.04 17.27
N PHE A 200 -44.09 64.07 17.13
CA PHE A 200 -43.15 63.76 18.20
C PHE A 200 -42.60 65.02 18.86
N GLU A 201 -42.42 64.97 20.18
CA GLU A 201 -41.66 66.01 20.86
C GLU A 201 -40.19 65.99 20.40
N PRO A 202 -39.48 67.14 20.45
CA PRO A 202 -38.09 67.24 19.98
C PRO A 202 -37.17 66.18 20.60
N ILE A 203 -37.35 65.86 21.88
CA ILE A 203 -36.53 64.89 22.62
C ILE A 203 -36.78 63.46 22.14
N GLU A 204 -38.04 63.07 21.96
CA GLU A 204 -38.43 61.72 21.49
C GLU A 204 -37.88 61.45 20.08
N PHE A 205 -37.91 62.45 19.20
CA PHE A 205 -37.36 62.36 17.85
C PHE A 205 -35.84 62.08 17.85
N TRP A 206 -35.08 62.78 18.71
CA TRP A 206 -33.64 62.57 18.83
C TRP A 206 -33.30 61.19 19.42
N ILE A 207 -34.10 60.70 20.37
CA ILE A 207 -33.95 59.36 20.93
C ILE A 207 -34.21 58.29 19.87
N LEU A 208 -35.28 58.42 19.07
CA LEU A 208 -35.61 57.48 18.00
C LEU A 208 -34.50 57.43 16.92
N LYS A 209 -33.95 58.59 16.54
CA LYS A 209 -32.85 58.67 15.59
C LYS A 209 -31.58 58.02 16.15
N GLY A 210 -31.27 58.28 17.43
CA GLY A 210 -30.14 57.69 18.12
C GLY A 210 -30.24 56.17 18.23
N SER A 211 -31.41 55.63 18.61
CA SER A 211 -31.64 54.18 18.72
C SER A 211 -31.57 53.49 17.35
N THR A 212 -32.12 54.10 16.31
CA THR A 212 -32.05 53.59 14.94
C THR A 212 -30.60 53.50 14.44
N LEU A 213 -29.79 54.53 14.71
CA LEU A 213 -28.36 54.50 14.38
C LEU A 213 -27.61 53.43 15.18
N LEU A 214 -27.91 53.26 16.47
CA LEU A 214 -27.28 52.26 17.32
C LEU A 214 -27.56 50.83 16.82
N VAL A 215 -28.82 50.50 16.55
CA VAL A 215 -29.23 49.19 16.02
C VAL A 215 -28.59 48.96 14.66
N GLY A 216 -28.59 49.99 13.81
CA GLY A 216 -28.00 49.96 12.49
C GLY A 216 -26.49 49.69 12.48
N ILE A 217 -25.72 50.41 13.32
CA ILE A 217 -24.28 50.17 13.48
C ILE A 217 -24.01 48.75 13.99
N THR A 218 -24.83 48.25 14.91
CA THR A 218 -24.73 46.89 15.45
C THR A 218 -24.95 45.84 14.35
N LEU A 219 -25.97 46.02 13.51
CA LEU A 219 -26.27 45.13 12.39
C LEU A 219 -25.19 45.17 11.30
N LEU A 220 -24.68 46.36 10.97
CA LEU A 220 -23.56 46.53 10.03
C LEU A 220 -22.29 45.84 10.53
N SER A 221 -21.99 45.98 11.82
CA SER A 221 -20.85 45.32 12.46
C SER A 221 -20.98 43.80 12.40
N TYR A 222 -22.20 43.27 12.59
CA TYR A 222 -22.48 41.84 12.45
C TYR A 222 -22.21 41.33 11.03
N PHE A 223 -22.73 41.99 9.99
CA PHE A 223 -22.51 41.56 8.60
C PHE A 223 -21.03 41.61 8.19
N LEU A 224 -20.31 42.66 8.58
CA LEU A 224 -18.89 42.79 8.29
C LEU A 224 -18.07 41.66 8.93
N LYS A 225 -18.41 41.33 10.18
CA LYS A 225 -17.75 40.25 10.90
C LYS A 225 -18.05 38.88 10.32
N GLN A 226 -19.30 38.64 9.93
CA GLN A 226 -19.70 37.38 9.31
C GLN A 226 -19.04 37.19 7.94
N SER A 227 -18.92 38.25 7.13
CA SER A 227 -18.16 38.22 5.87
C SER A 227 -16.70 37.87 6.11
N THR A 228 -16.04 38.53 7.08
CA THR A 228 -14.63 38.25 7.44
C THR A 228 -14.44 36.82 7.96
N HIS A 229 -15.41 36.29 8.69
CA HIS A 229 -15.38 34.92 9.18
C HIS A 229 -15.40 33.91 8.02
N TYR A 230 -16.33 34.06 7.08
CA TYR A 230 -16.41 33.17 5.91
C TYR A 230 -15.20 33.31 4.98
N GLN A 231 -14.65 34.52 4.84
CA GLN A 231 -13.39 34.72 4.13
C GLN A 231 -12.24 33.90 4.74
N LYS A 232 -12.04 34.02 6.06
CA LYS A 232 -11.01 33.23 6.79
C LYS A 232 -11.22 31.73 6.61
N LEU A 233 -12.48 31.27 6.64
CA LEU A 233 -12.80 29.85 6.47
C LEU A 233 -12.55 29.38 5.03
N ALA A 234 -12.87 30.18 4.02
CA ALA A 234 -12.53 29.92 2.63
C ALA A 234 -11.01 29.84 2.44
N ASP A 235 -10.25 30.78 2.99
CA ASP A 235 -8.79 30.82 2.89
C ASP A 235 -8.13 29.60 3.57
N GLN A 236 -8.65 29.19 4.74
CA GLN A 236 -8.19 27.97 5.41
C GLN A 236 -8.44 26.72 4.57
N ASN A 237 -9.63 26.56 3.99
CA ASN A 237 -9.95 25.41 3.14
C ASN A 237 -9.12 25.42 1.85
N TYR A 238 -8.87 26.60 1.27
CA TYR A 238 -8.01 26.76 0.10
C TYR A 238 -6.56 26.40 0.41
N GLN A 239 -6.03 26.83 1.55
CA GLN A 239 -4.71 26.43 2.00
C GLN A 239 -4.61 24.92 2.16
N ILE A 240 -5.58 24.29 2.83
CA ILE A 240 -5.61 22.84 3.03
C ILE A 240 -5.69 22.11 1.69
N GLN A 241 -6.48 22.61 0.74
CA GLN A 241 -6.55 22.05 -0.60
C GLN A 241 -5.19 22.06 -1.30
N VAL A 242 -4.51 23.20 -1.33
CA VAL A 242 -3.18 23.32 -1.96
C VAL A 242 -2.15 22.44 -1.24
N GLU A 243 -2.21 22.37 0.10
CA GLU A 243 -1.35 21.49 0.90
C GLU A 243 -1.59 20.01 0.56
N LEU A 244 -2.85 19.59 0.39
CA LEU A 244 -3.20 18.22 -0.02
C LEU A 244 -2.81 17.91 -1.46
N GLN A 245 -2.84 18.90 -2.36
CA GLN A 245 -2.38 18.75 -3.73
C GLN A 245 -0.85 18.59 -3.81
N ALA A 246 -0.11 19.33 -2.99
CA ALA A 246 1.34 19.22 -2.90
C ALA A 246 1.82 17.98 -2.14
N TYR A 247 0.96 17.39 -1.32
CA TYR A 247 1.28 16.29 -0.41
C TYR A 247 1.90 15.04 -1.06
N PRO A 248 1.39 14.51 -2.20
CA PRO A 248 1.94 13.31 -2.82
C PRO A 248 3.35 13.55 -3.35
N SER A 249 3.57 14.71 -3.99
CA SER A 249 4.89 15.11 -4.49
C SER A 249 5.89 15.28 -3.35
N PHE A 250 5.44 15.79 -2.19
CA PHE A 250 6.29 15.88 -1.01
C PHE A 250 6.62 14.49 -0.45
N MET A 251 5.63 13.62 -0.30
CA MET A 251 5.81 12.25 0.21
C MET A 251 6.72 11.38 -0.66
N ASP A 252 6.74 11.59 -1.98
CA ASP A 252 7.63 10.87 -2.89
C ASP A 252 9.12 11.22 -2.67
N SER A 253 9.41 12.39 -2.09
CA SER A 253 10.78 12.83 -1.76
C SER A 253 11.25 12.42 -0.36
N VAL A 254 10.36 11.89 0.48
CA VAL A 254 10.65 11.56 1.88
C VAL A 254 11.06 10.09 2.02
N PRO A 255 12.15 9.77 2.76
CA PRO A 255 12.53 8.39 3.05
C PRO A 255 11.42 7.62 3.79
N THR A 256 11.26 6.34 3.46
CA THR A 256 10.18 5.48 3.98
C THR A 256 10.14 5.38 5.51
N ALA A 257 11.28 5.57 6.19
CA ALA A 257 11.40 5.58 7.64
C ALA A 257 10.74 6.81 8.30
N GLU A 258 10.75 7.96 7.61
CA GLU A 258 10.24 9.24 8.14
C GLU A 258 8.79 9.50 7.69
N ALA A 259 8.34 8.87 6.60
CA ALA A 259 6.99 9.00 6.08
C ALA A 259 5.89 8.63 7.10
N ALA A 260 6.15 7.67 7.99
CA ALA A 260 5.21 7.29 9.05
C ALA A 260 5.07 8.38 10.12
N VAL A 261 6.16 9.08 10.45
CA VAL A 261 6.18 10.19 11.42
C VAL A 261 5.41 11.37 10.85
N ILE A 262 5.67 11.74 9.60
CA ILE A 262 4.98 12.86 8.95
C ILE A 262 3.48 12.58 8.80
N ARG A 263 3.08 11.35 8.47
CA ARG A 263 1.65 10.97 8.45
C ARG A 263 0.99 11.14 9.82
N LYS A 264 1.69 10.80 10.90
CA LYS A 264 1.18 10.98 12.27
C LYS A 264 1.04 12.47 12.63
N GLU A 265 2.02 13.30 12.29
CA GLU A 265 1.96 14.75 12.52
C GLU A 265 0.84 15.41 11.72
N LEU A 266 0.68 15.07 10.44
CA LEU A 266 -0.39 15.61 9.61
C LEU A 266 -1.76 15.11 10.07
N ALA A 267 -1.85 13.87 10.54
CA ALA A 267 -3.09 13.37 11.10
C ALA A 267 -3.53 14.22 12.31
N LEU A 268 -2.59 14.61 13.17
CA LEU A 268 -2.85 15.52 14.28
C LEU A 268 -3.16 16.96 13.83
N LYS A 269 -2.59 17.42 12.72
CA LYS A 269 -2.83 18.76 12.16
C LYS A 269 -4.22 18.91 11.54
N TYR A 270 -4.75 17.86 10.89
CA TYR A 270 -6.00 17.94 10.12
C TYR A 270 -7.18 17.17 10.72
N PHE A 271 -6.96 16.10 11.49
CA PHE A 271 -8.04 15.35 12.13
C PHE A 271 -8.21 15.78 13.60
N GLY A 272 -9.44 16.09 13.99
CA GLY A 272 -9.77 16.44 15.38
C GLY A 272 -9.44 17.89 15.77
N LYS A 273 -9.10 18.75 14.81
CA LYS A 273 -9.01 20.19 15.06
C LYS A 273 -10.42 20.72 15.29
N GLU A 274 -10.70 21.26 16.48
CA GLU A 274 -11.92 22.03 16.70
C GLU A 274 -11.96 23.15 15.65
N ILE A 275 -13.10 23.32 14.98
CA ILE A 275 -13.33 24.45 14.08
C ILE A 275 -12.97 25.69 14.88
N ASP A 276 -11.90 26.37 14.47
CA ASP A 276 -11.24 27.42 15.25
C ASP A 276 -12.29 28.31 15.91
N GLY A 277 -12.43 28.19 17.24
CA GLY A 277 -13.43 28.93 18.02
C GLY A 277 -13.11 30.42 18.14
N SER A 278 -12.00 30.86 17.53
CA SER A 278 -11.58 32.27 17.41
C SER A 278 -12.71 33.23 17.01
N PRO A 279 -13.57 32.95 16.01
CA PRO A 279 -14.67 33.83 15.61
C PRO A 279 -15.76 33.94 16.67
N HIS A 280 -16.09 32.83 17.37
CA HIS A 280 -17.03 32.85 18.50
C HIS A 280 -16.45 33.54 19.72
N LYS A 281 -15.16 33.39 19.97
CA LYS A 281 -14.44 34.07 21.05
C LYS A 281 -14.32 35.58 20.78
N GLU A 282 -14.00 35.97 19.55
CA GLU A 282 -14.03 37.37 19.11
C GLU A 282 -15.46 37.92 19.14
N MET A 283 -16.51 37.14 18.81
CA MET A 283 -17.93 37.54 18.92
C MET A 283 -18.34 37.80 20.37
N SER A 284 -17.97 36.88 21.26
CA SER A 284 -18.18 37.01 22.70
C SER A 284 -17.47 38.25 23.26
N ASN A 285 -16.22 38.49 22.85
CA ASN A 285 -15.46 39.66 23.28
C ASN A 285 -16.07 40.98 22.77
N LEU A 286 -16.52 41.05 21.52
CA LEU A 286 -17.16 42.26 20.98
C LEU A 286 -18.54 42.51 21.58
N MET A 287 -19.36 41.48 21.82
CA MET A 287 -20.61 41.64 22.56
C MET A 287 -20.34 42.11 24.00
N SER A 288 -19.31 41.57 24.64
CA SER A 288 -18.88 42.01 25.97
C SER A 288 -18.42 43.46 25.97
N ASP A 289 -17.61 43.88 24.99
CA ASP A 289 -17.14 45.26 24.84
C ASP A 289 -18.28 46.23 24.51
N GLN A 290 -19.24 45.82 23.67
CA GLN A 290 -20.43 46.62 23.38
C GLN A 290 -21.36 46.74 24.60
N MET A 291 -21.56 45.66 25.36
CA MET A 291 -22.34 45.69 26.60
C MET A 291 -21.65 46.55 27.67
N LYS A 292 -20.32 46.47 27.79
CA LYS A 292 -19.53 47.26 28.72
C LYS A 292 -19.56 48.74 28.36
N ASN A 293 -19.31 49.10 27.10
CA ASN A 293 -19.36 50.47 26.62
C ASN A 293 -20.79 51.06 26.71
N SER A 294 -21.82 50.27 26.40
CA SER A 294 -23.21 50.70 26.56
C SER A 294 -23.56 50.93 28.03
N THR A 295 -23.06 50.08 28.94
CA THR A 295 -23.26 50.23 30.39
C THR A 295 -22.52 51.46 30.93
N GLU A 296 -21.31 51.72 30.45
CA GLU A 296 -20.54 52.91 30.83
C GLU A 296 -21.18 54.20 30.29
N LEU A 297 -21.72 54.19 29.06
CA LEU A 297 -22.49 55.31 28.50
C LEU A 297 -23.78 55.58 29.29
N VAL A 298 -24.53 54.54 29.67
CA VAL A 298 -25.76 54.68 30.49
C VAL A 298 -25.41 55.20 31.89
N LYS A 299 -24.32 54.72 32.50
CA LYS A 299 -23.82 55.23 33.79
C LYS A 299 -23.39 56.70 33.68
N ALA A 300 -22.67 57.07 32.62
CA ALA A 300 -22.26 58.45 32.38
C ALA A 300 -23.47 59.38 32.18
N ALA A 301 -24.46 58.97 31.38
CA ALA A 301 -25.70 59.73 31.19
C ALA A 301 -26.50 59.89 32.50
N THR A 302 -26.57 58.84 33.31
CA THR A 302 -27.23 58.89 34.63
C THR A 302 -26.49 59.82 35.61
N ASN A 303 -25.16 59.85 35.57
CA ASN A 303 -24.35 60.74 36.40
C ASN A 303 -24.45 62.21 35.96
N ILE A 304 -24.69 62.47 34.67
CA ILE A 304 -24.95 63.82 34.14
C ILE A 304 -26.35 64.30 34.57
N LEU A 305 -27.37 63.44 34.46
CA LEU A 305 -28.74 63.74 34.91
C LEU A 305 -28.87 63.94 36.43
N LYS A 306 -28.00 63.32 37.24
CA LYS A 306 -27.92 63.54 38.70
C LYS A 306 -27.20 64.83 39.11
N LYS A 307 -26.51 65.51 38.18
CA LYS A 307 -25.74 66.74 38.45
C LYS A 307 -26.47 68.02 37.98
N GLN A 308 -27.63 67.90 37.35
CA GLN A 308 -28.63 68.97 37.20
C GLN A 308 -29.60 68.93 38.37
#